data_AF-A0A8C7AZ69-F1
#
_entry.id   AF-A0A8C7AZ69-F1
#
_cell.length_a   1.000
_cell.length_b   1.000
_cell.length_c   1.000
_cell.angle_alpha   90.00
_cell.angle_beta   90.00
_cell.angle_gamma   90.00
#
_symmetry.space_group_name_H-M   'P 1'
#
loop_
_entity.id
_entity.type
_entity.pdbx_description
1 polymer ?
#
loop_
_entity_poly.entity_id
_entity_poly.type
_entity_poly.pdbx_seq_one_letter_code
_entity_poly.pdbx_strand_id
1 'polypeptide(L)'
;MANPDPRYPCSSIEDDFNYGSCVASASVHIRMAFLRKVYSILSLQVLLTTVTAAFFLYFESIRTVVHENPALILVFALGSLSLILVLTVNRHKHPLNLYLLFGFTLFEALTVAFVVTFYDVYIVLQAFILTTAVFLGLTMYTLQSKKDFSKFGAGLFAVLWILCLSGILKLFFYSQTMELVLAAMGALLFCGFIIYDTHSLMHRLSPEEYVLAAISLYLDVINLFMHVLRFLEAINKK
;
A
#
# COMPACT_ATOMS: atom_id res chain seq x y z
N MET A 1 -42.19 26.41 11.14
CA MET A 1 -41.08 25.58 10.62
C MET A 1 -39.79 26.18 11.15
N ALA A 2 -39.05 25.46 11.99
CA ALA A 2 -37.80 25.94 12.58
C ALA A 2 -36.71 26.01 11.48
N ASN A 3 -35.93 27.10 11.48
CA ASN A 3 -34.78 27.23 10.59
C ASN A 3 -33.70 26.19 11.00
N PRO A 4 -33.18 25.37 10.08
CA PRO A 4 -32.20 24.35 10.42
C PRO A 4 -30.86 24.97 10.90
N ASP A 5 -30.22 24.32 11.89
CA ASP A 5 -28.93 24.73 12.47
C ASP A 5 -27.82 24.60 11.39
N PRO A 6 -27.10 25.68 11.06
CA PRO A 6 -26.06 25.67 10.01
C PRO A 6 -24.87 24.74 10.32
N ARG A 7 -24.76 24.20 11.53
CA ARG A 7 -23.73 23.22 11.90
C ARG A 7 -24.01 21.81 11.39
N TYR A 8 -25.25 21.52 10.99
CA TYR A 8 -25.66 20.23 10.44
C TYR A 8 -26.41 20.47 9.12
N PRO A 9 -25.69 20.53 7.97
CA PRO A 9 -26.38 20.54 6.68
C PRO A 9 -27.29 19.31 6.62
N CYS A 10 -28.57 19.49 6.32
CA CYS A 10 -29.48 18.37 6.11
C CYS A 10 -28.86 17.47 5.04
N SER A 11 -28.52 16.23 5.40
CA SER A 11 -28.29 15.19 4.39
C SER A 11 -29.54 15.15 3.52
N SER A 12 -29.36 15.21 2.21
CA SER A 12 -30.51 15.06 1.32
C SER A 12 -31.04 13.63 1.50
N ILE A 13 -32.36 13.42 1.37
CA ILE A 13 -32.92 12.07 1.36
C ILE A 13 -32.25 11.21 0.25
N GLU A 14 -31.77 11.84 -0.83
CA GLU A 14 -30.97 11.20 -1.88
C GLU A 14 -29.60 10.68 -1.39
N ASP A 15 -28.98 11.32 -0.40
CA ASP A 15 -27.72 10.84 0.22
C ASP A 15 -27.96 9.57 1.05
N ASP A 16 -29.12 9.45 1.71
CA ASP A 16 -29.50 8.26 2.47
C ASP A 16 -29.77 7.05 1.56
N PHE A 17 -30.24 7.27 0.32
CA PHE A 17 -30.39 6.23 -0.70
C PHE A 17 -29.08 5.85 -1.41
N ASN A 18 -28.03 6.65 -1.26
CA ASN A 18 -26.69 6.36 -1.79
C ASN A 18 -25.84 5.49 -0.84
N TYR A 19 -26.36 5.11 0.33
CA TYR A 19 -25.68 4.22 1.25
C TYR A 19 -25.48 2.83 0.61
N GLY A 20 -24.23 2.39 0.47
CA GLY A 20 -23.88 1.14 -0.21
C GLY A 20 -23.82 1.20 -1.75
N SER A 21 -24.00 2.37 -2.37
CA SER A 21 -23.79 2.54 -3.81
C SER A 21 -22.31 2.68 -4.15
N CYS A 22 -21.94 2.32 -5.38
CA CYS A 22 -20.56 2.40 -5.84
C CYS A 22 -20.11 3.86 -5.99
N VAL A 23 -18.84 4.16 -5.77
CA VAL A 23 -18.24 5.48 -6.03
C VAL A 23 -18.54 5.97 -7.45
N ALA A 24 -18.60 5.10 -8.46
CA ALA A 24 -18.93 5.49 -9.82
C ALA A 24 -20.33 6.09 -9.98
N SER A 25 -21.31 5.63 -9.20
CA SER A 25 -22.70 6.14 -9.23
C SER A 25 -22.91 7.37 -8.33
N ALA A 26 -21.95 7.70 -7.46
CA ALA A 26 -22.06 8.83 -6.56
C ALA A 26 -21.87 10.18 -7.30
N SER A 27 -22.36 11.26 -6.68
CA SER A 27 -22.18 12.62 -7.18
C SER A 27 -20.69 12.98 -7.31
N VAL A 28 -20.34 13.85 -8.24
CA VAL A 28 -18.95 14.27 -8.48
C VAL A 28 -18.27 14.79 -7.21
N HIS A 29 -19.03 15.50 -6.37
CA HIS A 29 -18.55 16.00 -5.09
C HIS A 29 -18.11 14.86 -4.14
N ILE A 30 -18.96 13.82 -3.98
CA ILE A 30 -18.66 12.66 -3.13
C ILE A 30 -17.44 11.90 -3.66
N ARG A 31 -17.38 11.68 -4.98
CA ARG A 31 -16.25 11.00 -5.63
C ARG A 31 -14.92 11.69 -5.36
N MET A 32 -14.87 13.01 -5.53
CA MET A 32 -13.64 13.78 -5.30
C MET A 32 -13.26 13.83 -3.82
N ALA A 33 -14.23 13.92 -2.92
CA ALA A 33 -13.99 13.86 -1.48
C ALA A 33 -13.42 12.49 -1.06
N PHE A 34 -13.97 11.39 -1.59
CA PHE A 34 -13.49 10.04 -1.36
C PHE A 34 -12.06 9.84 -1.86
N LEU A 35 -11.78 10.20 -3.12
CA LEU A 35 -10.43 10.10 -3.70
C LEU A 35 -9.43 10.91 -2.88
N ARG A 36 -9.76 12.16 -2.55
CA ARG A 36 -8.90 13.01 -1.71
C ARG A 36 -8.59 12.34 -0.37
N LYS A 37 -9.62 11.80 0.30
CA LYS A 37 -9.44 11.12 1.59
C LYS A 37 -8.49 9.93 1.48
N VAL A 38 -8.66 9.07 0.48
CA VAL A 38 -7.80 7.89 0.27
C VAL A 38 -6.36 8.29 -0.01
N TYR A 39 -6.12 9.22 -0.95
CA TYR A 39 -4.76 9.67 -1.27
C TYR A 39 -4.11 10.49 -0.16
N SER A 40 -4.88 11.20 0.68
CA SER A 40 -4.36 11.86 1.88
C SER A 40 -3.89 10.85 2.92
N ILE A 41 -4.67 9.79 3.16
CA ILE A 41 -4.27 8.69 4.05
C ILE A 41 -3.02 8.00 3.51
N LEU A 42 -3.02 7.62 2.23
CA LEU A 42 -1.88 6.98 1.58
C LEU A 42 -0.61 7.83 1.67
N SER A 43 -0.71 9.13 1.39
CA SER A 43 0.42 10.06 1.51
C SER A 43 1.00 10.08 2.93
N LEU A 44 0.15 10.07 3.95
CA LEU A 44 0.58 10.02 5.35
C LEU A 44 1.25 8.67 5.69
N GLN A 45 0.74 7.57 5.16
CA GLN A 45 1.31 6.24 5.35
C GLN A 45 2.71 6.11 4.74
N VAL A 46 2.86 6.60 3.50
CA VAL A 46 4.16 6.64 2.82
C VAL A 46 5.12 7.58 3.55
N LEU A 47 4.67 8.76 3.97
CA LEU A 47 5.49 9.71 4.73
C LEU A 47 5.99 9.09 6.05
N LEU A 48 5.12 8.45 6.81
CA LEU A 48 5.50 7.75 8.04
C LEU A 48 6.56 6.69 7.74
N THR A 49 6.34 5.89 6.70
CA THR A 49 7.29 4.85 6.29
C THR A 49 8.66 5.43 5.93
N THR A 50 8.69 6.51 5.14
CA THR A 50 9.93 7.19 4.75
C THR A 50 10.66 7.76 5.96
N VAL A 51 9.95 8.40 6.90
CA VAL A 51 10.56 8.96 8.11
C VAL A 51 11.13 7.85 9.00
N THR A 52 10.39 6.76 9.20
CA THR A 52 10.85 5.61 10.00
C THR A 52 12.07 4.95 9.34
N ALA A 53 12.07 4.78 8.02
CA ALA A 53 13.20 4.25 7.28
C ALA A 53 14.44 5.16 7.40
N ALA A 54 14.28 6.47 7.22
CA ALA A 54 15.36 7.44 7.36
C ALA A 54 15.94 7.44 8.79
N PHE A 55 15.08 7.33 9.80
CA PHE A 55 15.49 7.20 11.20
C PHE A 55 16.36 5.96 11.43
N PHE A 56 15.94 4.79 10.94
CA PHE A 56 16.73 3.55 11.07
C PHE A 56 18.07 3.62 10.33
N LEU A 57 18.12 4.30 9.18
CA LEU A 57 19.36 4.47 8.40
C LEU A 57 20.33 5.47 9.03
N TYR A 58 19.82 6.51 9.71
CA TYR A 58 20.65 7.58 10.29
C TYR A 58 21.25 7.21 11.65
N PHE A 59 20.51 6.46 12.48
CA PHE A 59 20.94 6.13 13.85
C PHE A 59 21.63 4.76 13.92
N GLU A 60 22.95 4.77 14.02
CA GLU A 60 23.77 3.56 14.10
C GLU A 60 23.36 2.62 15.25
N SER A 61 23.01 3.17 16.42
CA SER A 61 22.56 2.36 17.57
C SER A 61 21.28 1.57 17.29
N ILE A 62 20.39 2.08 16.43
CA ILE A 62 19.17 1.35 16.05
C ILE A 62 19.52 0.24 15.08
N ARG A 63 20.41 0.57 14.12
CA ARG A 63 20.94 -0.39 13.17
C ARG A 63 21.57 -1.58 13.91
N THR A 64 22.47 -1.35 14.86
CA THR A 64 23.11 -2.45 15.62
C THR A 64 22.08 -3.35 16.31
N VAL A 65 21.10 -2.77 17.01
CA VAL A 65 20.02 -3.52 17.68
C VAL A 65 19.22 -4.39 16.69
N VAL A 66 18.88 -3.84 15.53
CA VAL A 66 18.12 -4.52 14.47
C VAL A 66 18.92 -5.67 13.87
N HIS A 67 20.22 -5.47 13.61
CA HIS A 67 21.09 -6.51 13.06
C HIS A 67 21.41 -7.62 14.10
N GLU A 68 21.48 -7.30 15.39
CA GLU A 68 21.65 -8.27 16.47
C GLU A 68 20.39 -9.10 16.74
N ASN A 69 19.21 -8.55 16.44
CA ASN A 69 17.92 -9.19 16.73
C ASN A 69 17.10 -9.42 15.45
N PRO A 70 17.53 -10.32 14.54
CA PRO A 70 16.85 -10.56 13.28
C PRO A 70 15.41 -11.07 13.43
N ALA A 71 15.04 -11.64 14.59
CA ALA A 71 13.67 -12.04 14.87
C ALA A 71 12.67 -10.86 14.89
N LEU A 72 13.13 -9.61 15.09
CA LEU A 72 12.28 -8.42 15.11
C LEU A 72 11.53 -8.23 13.78
N ILE A 73 12.12 -8.58 12.64
CA ILE A 73 11.43 -8.50 11.35
C ILE A 73 10.17 -9.36 11.32
N LEU A 74 10.20 -10.54 11.94
CA LEU A 74 9.05 -11.43 12.01
C LEU A 74 8.00 -10.88 12.96
N VAL A 75 8.40 -10.26 14.08
CA VAL A 75 7.47 -9.58 15.00
C VAL A 75 6.74 -8.45 14.28
N PHE A 76 7.46 -7.61 13.52
CA PHE A 76 6.85 -6.51 12.79
C PHE A 76 5.95 -7.00 11.65
N ALA A 77 6.40 -7.98 10.87
CA ALA A 77 5.62 -8.54 9.77
C ALA A 77 4.35 -9.26 10.25
N LEU A 78 4.45 -10.11 11.29
CA LEU A 78 3.30 -10.81 11.86
C LEU A 78 2.34 -9.85 12.58
N GLY A 79 2.87 -8.80 13.22
CA GLY A 79 2.05 -7.75 13.82
C GLY A 79 1.27 -6.96 12.76
N SER A 80 1.91 -6.59 11.66
CA SER A 80 1.26 -5.96 10.49
C SER A 80 0.13 -6.83 9.95
N LEU A 81 0.40 -8.12 9.70
CA LEU A 81 -0.61 -9.07 9.23
C LEU A 81 -1.79 -9.22 10.21
N SER A 82 -1.49 -9.37 11.50
CA SER A 82 -2.52 -9.50 12.55
C SER A 82 -3.42 -8.26 12.60
N LEU A 83 -2.84 -7.06 12.45
CA LEU A 83 -3.60 -5.81 12.43
C LEU A 83 -4.49 -5.69 11.19
N ILE A 84 -4.04 -6.12 10.01
CA ILE A 84 -4.90 -6.20 8.81
C ILE A 84 -6.12 -7.10 9.07
N LEU A 85 -5.93 -8.28 9.69
CA LEU A 85 -7.02 -9.20 9.96
C LEU A 85 -8.06 -8.59 10.90
N VAL A 86 -7.61 -7.99 12.02
CA VAL A 86 -8.49 -7.31 12.97
C VAL A 86 -9.17 -6.10 12.34
N LEU A 87 -8.45 -5.35 11.51
CA LEU A 87 -8.98 -4.19 10.80
C LEU A 87 -10.05 -4.58 9.79
N THR A 88 -9.91 -5.71 9.10
CA THR A 88 -10.91 -6.20 8.14
C THR A 88 -12.27 -6.42 8.79
N VAL A 89 -12.29 -6.93 10.04
CA VAL A 89 -13.52 -7.12 10.81
C VAL A 89 -14.10 -5.81 11.35
N ASN A 90 -13.25 -4.81 11.60
CA ASN A 90 -13.63 -3.56 12.26
C ASN A 90 -13.56 -2.32 11.35
N ARG A 91 -13.43 -2.50 10.03
CA ARG A 91 -13.21 -1.44 9.03
C ARG A 91 -14.28 -0.35 8.99
N HIS A 92 -15.52 -0.66 9.39
CA HIS A 92 -16.63 0.30 9.43
C HIS A 92 -16.82 0.97 10.80
N LYS A 93 -16.05 0.59 11.82
CA LYS A 93 -16.18 1.13 13.18
C LYS A 93 -15.25 2.33 13.38
N HIS A 94 -15.75 3.53 13.17
CA HIS A 94 -15.01 4.77 13.44
C HIS A 94 -15.09 5.15 14.94
N PRO A 95 -14.00 5.62 15.60
CA PRO A 95 -12.64 5.88 15.07
C PRO A 95 -11.68 4.69 15.17
N LEU A 96 -12.15 3.53 15.65
CA LEU A 96 -11.31 2.35 15.88
C LEU A 96 -10.59 1.87 14.61
N ASN A 97 -11.23 1.97 13.44
CA ASN A 97 -10.61 1.67 12.14
C ASN A 97 -9.36 2.51 11.86
N LEU A 98 -9.31 3.78 12.29
CA LEU A 98 -8.16 4.66 12.09
C LEU A 98 -7.01 4.32 13.03
N TYR A 99 -7.29 3.95 14.29
CA TYR A 99 -6.25 3.51 15.23
C TYR A 99 -5.60 2.21 14.76
N LEU A 100 -6.42 1.25 14.30
CA LEU A 100 -5.92 0.00 13.73
C LEU A 100 -5.13 0.24 12.43
N LEU A 101 -5.60 1.15 11.56
CA LEU A 101 -4.88 1.54 10.34
C LEU A 101 -3.52 2.17 10.65
N PHE A 102 -3.45 3.06 11.65
CA PHE A 102 -2.19 3.65 12.11
C PHE A 102 -1.24 2.57 12.66
N GLY A 103 -1.75 1.67 13.51
CA GLY A 103 -0.95 0.55 14.03
C GLY A 103 -0.42 -0.33 12.91
N PHE A 104 -1.26 -0.71 11.95
CA PHE A 104 -0.85 -1.48 10.78
C PHE A 104 0.28 -0.76 10.02
N THR A 105 0.07 0.52 9.71
CA THR A 105 1.06 1.34 8.99
C THR A 105 2.37 1.43 9.75
N LEU A 106 2.34 1.56 11.08
CA LEU A 106 3.54 1.63 11.90
C LEU A 106 4.33 0.31 11.87
N PHE A 107 3.65 -0.83 12.00
CA PHE A 107 4.30 -2.15 11.93
C PHE A 107 4.88 -2.43 10.53
N GLU A 108 4.16 -2.03 9.48
CA GLU A 108 4.67 -2.15 8.11
C GLU A 108 5.87 -1.21 7.89
N ALA A 109 5.78 0.04 8.34
CA ALA A 109 6.88 1.00 8.29
C ALA A 109 8.13 0.50 9.01
N LEU A 110 7.98 -0.13 10.19
CA LEU A 110 9.07 -0.76 10.93
C LEU A 110 9.66 -1.96 10.18
N THR A 111 8.83 -2.75 9.50
CA THR A 111 9.29 -3.86 8.65
C THR A 111 10.13 -3.35 7.49
N VAL A 112 9.66 -2.33 6.79
CA VAL A 112 10.41 -1.69 5.69
C VAL A 112 11.70 -1.06 6.20
N ALA A 113 11.63 -0.30 7.31
CA ALA A 113 12.78 0.35 7.94
C ALA A 113 13.85 -0.67 8.36
N PHE A 114 13.44 -1.81 8.91
CA PHE A 114 14.36 -2.93 9.22
C PHE A 114 15.04 -3.45 7.95
N VAL A 115 14.30 -3.68 6.86
CA VAL A 115 14.88 -4.28 5.65
C VAL A 115 15.87 -3.33 4.98
N VAL A 116 15.57 -2.03 4.89
CA VAL A 116 16.44 -1.08 4.19
C VAL A 116 17.81 -0.92 4.86
N THR A 117 18.00 -1.26 6.14
CA THR A 117 19.33 -1.18 6.80
C THR A 117 20.34 -2.20 6.24
N PHE A 118 19.87 -3.20 5.50
CA PHE A 118 20.71 -4.19 4.81
C PHE A 118 21.13 -3.75 3.41
N TYR A 119 20.67 -2.59 2.93
CA TYR A 119 20.97 -2.04 1.62
C TYR A 119 21.81 -0.78 1.75
N ASP A 120 22.51 -0.46 0.68
CA ASP A 120 23.20 0.83 0.56
C ASP A 120 22.19 1.97 0.43
N VAL A 121 22.44 3.09 1.11
CA VAL A 121 21.54 4.25 1.16
C VAL A 121 21.27 4.83 -0.24
N TYR A 122 22.26 4.82 -1.14
CA TYR A 122 22.10 5.27 -2.51
C TYR A 122 21.11 4.39 -3.28
N ILE A 123 21.16 3.07 -3.09
CA ILE A 123 20.24 2.11 -3.73
C ILE A 123 18.83 2.29 -3.17
N VAL A 124 18.69 2.49 -1.86
CA VAL A 124 17.41 2.79 -1.21
C VAL A 124 16.78 4.06 -1.80
N LEU A 125 17.57 5.13 -1.96
CA LEU A 125 17.09 6.38 -2.54
C LEU A 125 16.67 6.23 -4.01
N GLN A 126 17.46 5.50 -4.82
CA GLN A 126 17.11 5.21 -6.21
C GLN A 126 15.80 4.42 -6.31
N ALA A 127 15.63 3.39 -5.47
CA ALA A 127 14.41 2.59 -5.43
C ALA A 127 13.20 3.43 -5.04
N PHE A 128 13.35 4.33 -4.06
CA PHE A 128 12.28 5.24 -3.63
C PHE A 128 11.85 6.20 -4.74
N ILE A 129 12.81 6.83 -5.42
CA ILE A 129 12.53 7.76 -6.52
C ILE A 129 11.83 7.03 -7.68
N LEU A 130 12.35 5.86 -8.07
CA LEU A 130 11.78 5.08 -9.16
C LEU A 130 10.35 4.60 -8.83
N THR A 131 10.14 4.09 -7.62
CA THR A 131 8.81 3.65 -7.17
C THR A 131 7.81 4.80 -7.16
N THR A 132 8.23 5.97 -6.66
CA THR A 132 7.39 7.17 -6.63
C THR A 132 6.99 7.59 -8.05
N ALA A 133 7.96 7.65 -8.97
CA ALA A 133 7.69 8.01 -10.37
C ALA A 133 6.74 7.02 -11.05
N VAL A 134 6.95 5.72 -10.87
CA VAL A 134 6.10 4.66 -11.42
C VAL A 134 4.70 4.71 -10.83
N PHE A 135 4.58 4.79 -9.51
CA PHE A 135 3.28 4.88 -8.82
C PHE A 135 2.48 6.08 -9.30
N LEU A 136 3.08 7.28 -9.32
CA LEU A 136 2.41 8.49 -9.78
C LEU A 136 2.02 8.40 -11.26
N GLY A 137 2.93 7.91 -12.12
CA GLY A 137 2.66 7.73 -13.55
C GLY A 137 1.51 6.78 -13.83
N LEU A 138 1.51 5.60 -13.19
CA LEU A 138 0.45 4.59 -13.35
C LEU A 138 -0.87 5.04 -12.75
N THR A 139 -0.84 5.72 -11.60
CA THR A 139 -2.02 6.30 -10.97
C THR A 139 -2.64 7.34 -11.90
N MET A 140 -1.87 8.32 -12.39
CA MET A 140 -2.35 9.36 -13.31
C MET A 140 -2.91 8.76 -14.60
N TYR A 141 -2.21 7.79 -15.18
CA TYR A 141 -2.67 7.07 -16.36
C TYR A 141 -4.03 6.41 -16.11
N THR A 142 -4.16 5.69 -14.99
CA THR A 142 -5.39 4.94 -14.68
C THR A 142 -6.56 5.88 -14.40
N LEU A 143 -6.35 6.96 -13.65
CA LEU A 143 -7.38 7.97 -13.35
C LEU A 143 -7.97 8.64 -14.60
N GLN A 144 -7.19 8.70 -15.69
CA GLN A 144 -7.60 9.31 -16.97
C GLN A 144 -8.06 8.27 -18.00
N SER A 145 -7.77 6.99 -17.77
CA SER A 145 -8.04 5.92 -18.73
C SER A 145 -9.53 5.58 -18.78
N LYS A 146 -10.01 5.33 -20.00
CA LYS A 146 -11.36 4.79 -20.26
C LYS A 146 -11.39 3.25 -20.32
N LYS A 147 -10.23 2.61 -20.15
CA LYS A 147 -10.11 1.16 -20.24
C LYS A 147 -10.58 0.50 -18.95
N ASP A 148 -11.36 -0.57 -19.10
CA ASP A 148 -11.80 -1.39 -17.98
C ASP A 148 -10.67 -2.37 -17.57
N PHE A 149 -10.12 -2.17 -16.36
CA PHE A 149 -9.07 -3.02 -15.78
C PHE A 149 -9.63 -4.11 -14.86
N SER A 150 -10.95 -4.21 -14.70
CA SER A 150 -11.62 -5.21 -13.85
C SER A 150 -11.15 -6.65 -14.07
N LYS A 151 -10.83 -7.00 -15.32
CA LYS A 151 -10.51 -8.37 -15.73
C LYS A 151 -9.11 -8.81 -15.26
N PHE A 152 -8.27 -7.89 -14.80
CA PHE A 152 -6.90 -8.20 -14.40
C PHE A 152 -6.83 -8.90 -13.04
N GLY A 153 -7.85 -8.72 -12.18
CA GLY A 153 -7.82 -9.17 -10.79
C GLY A 153 -7.50 -10.66 -10.61
N ALA A 154 -8.13 -11.56 -11.37
CA ALA A 154 -7.88 -12.99 -11.25
C ALA A 154 -6.44 -13.38 -11.67
N GLY A 155 -5.91 -12.75 -12.72
CA GLY A 155 -4.55 -12.97 -13.19
C GLY A 155 -3.52 -12.45 -12.20
N LEU A 156 -3.70 -11.22 -11.69
CA LEU A 156 -2.83 -10.62 -10.68
C LEU A 156 -2.81 -11.47 -9.40
N PHE A 157 -3.98 -11.94 -8.96
CA PHE A 157 -4.08 -12.81 -7.78
C PHE A 157 -3.36 -14.16 -7.98
N ALA A 158 -3.48 -14.77 -9.17
CA ALA A 158 -2.76 -16.00 -9.47
C ALA A 158 -1.23 -15.80 -9.45
N VAL A 159 -0.73 -14.71 -10.06
CA VAL A 159 0.70 -14.39 -10.08
C VAL A 159 1.21 -14.03 -8.68
N LEU A 160 0.40 -13.38 -7.85
CA LEU A 160 0.73 -13.12 -6.45
C LEU A 160 0.99 -14.42 -5.69
N TRP A 161 0.14 -15.44 -5.85
CA TRP A 161 0.38 -16.75 -5.24
C TRP A 161 1.66 -17.42 -5.72
N ILE A 162 1.95 -17.33 -7.03
CA ILE A 162 3.22 -17.83 -7.58
C ILE A 162 4.40 -17.11 -6.91
N LEU A 163 4.32 -15.80 -6.73
CA LEU A 163 5.36 -15.00 -6.09
C LEU A 163 5.54 -15.37 -4.61
N CYS A 164 4.44 -15.55 -3.86
CA CYS A 164 4.46 -16.00 -2.47
C CYS A 164 5.11 -17.39 -2.31
N LEU A 165 4.70 -18.36 -3.14
CA LEU A 165 5.26 -19.71 -3.12
C LEU A 165 6.74 -19.71 -3.55
N SER A 166 7.11 -18.86 -4.52
CA SER A 166 8.50 -18.67 -4.92
C SER A 166 9.36 -18.13 -3.77
N GLY A 167 8.79 -17.29 -2.90
CA GLY A 167 9.44 -16.83 -1.67
C GLY A 167 9.82 -17.97 -0.72
N ILE A 168 9.00 -19.01 -0.63
CA ILE A 168 9.29 -20.22 0.16
C ILE A 168 10.36 -21.06 -0.54
N LEU A 169 10.28 -21.24 -1.86
CA LEU A 169 11.27 -22.00 -2.64
C LEU A 169 12.68 -21.40 -2.56
N LYS A 170 12.80 -20.07 -2.39
CA LYS A 170 14.10 -19.39 -2.15
C LYS A 170 14.86 -19.95 -0.94
N LEU A 171 14.17 -20.49 0.07
CA LEU A 171 14.82 -21.08 1.24
C LEU A 171 15.63 -22.34 0.90
N PHE A 172 15.26 -23.04 -0.18
CA PHE A 172 15.90 -24.28 -0.60
C PHE A 172 16.80 -24.11 -1.83
N PHE A 173 16.42 -23.25 -2.78
CA PHE A 173 17.06 -23.13 -4.09
C PHE A 173 17.48 -21.68 -4.42
N TYR A 174 18.32 -21.08 -3.57
CA TYR A 174 18.76 -19.70 -3.77
C TYR A 174 19.75 -19.57 -4.93
N SER A 175 19.51 -18.61 -5.83
CA SER A 175 20.49 -18.14 -6.83
C SER A 175 20.30 -16.66 -7.14
N GLN A 176 21.39 -15.97 -7.53
CA GLN A 176 21.34 -14.54 -7.88
C GLN A 176 20.43 -14.26 -9.09
N THR A 177 20.42 -15.14 -10.08
CA THR A 177 19.50 -15.02 -11.23
C THR A 177 18.04 -15.14 -10.79
N MET A 178 17.73 -16.06 -9.87
CA MET A 178 16.37 -16.20 -9.35
C MET A 178 15.94 -14.97 -8.56
N GLU A 179 16.83 -14.37 -7.75
CA GLU A 179 16.55 -13.11 -7.06
C GLU A 179 16.15 -12.01 -8.03
N LEU A 180 16.94 -11.81 -9.09
CA LEU A 180 16.71 -10.79 -10.09
C LEU A 180 15.39 -11.00 -10.84
N VAL A 181 15.10 -12.24 -11.26
CA VAL A 181 13.85 -12.58 -11.97
C VAL A 181 12.64 -12.37 -11.06
N LEU A 182 12.68 -12.83 -9.81
CA LEU A 182 11.58 -12.65 -8.86
C LEU A 182 11.38 -11.18 -8.48
N ALA A 183 12.46 -10.40 -8.37
CA ALA A 183 12.39 -8.96 -8.14
C ALA A 183 11.72 -8.24 -9.32
N ALA A 184 12.13 -8.55 -10.56
CA ALA A 184 11.53 -7.96 -11.76
C ALA A 184 10.05 -8.36 -11.94
N MET A 185 9.71 -9.64 -11.78
CA MET A 185 8.33 -10.11 -11.87
C MET A 185 7.46 -9.50 -10.77
N GLY A 186 7.96 -9.41 -9.53
CA GLY A 186 7.25 -8.75 -8.44
C GLY A 186 7.00 -7.27 -8.70
N ALA A 187 8.00 -6.54 -9.20
CA ALA A 187 7.82 -5.13 -9.55
C ALA A 187 6.73 -4.95 -10.62
N LEU A 188 6.75 -5.77 -11.69
CA LEU A 188 5.70 -5.73 -12.72
C LEU A 188 4.32 -6.12 -12.18
N LEU A 189 4.26 -7.09 -11.26
CA LEU A 189 3.02 -7.50 -10.62
C LEU A 189 2.38 -6.34 -9.84
N PHE A 190 3.16 -5.66 -9.00
CA PHE A 190 2.65 -4.54 -8.21
C PHE A 190 2.36 -3.30 -9.05
N CYS A 191 3.06 -3.08 -10.18
CA CYS A 191 2.60 -2.13 -11.20
C CYS A 191 1.20 -2.47 -11.72
N GLY A 192 0.92 -3.76 -11.94
CA GLY A 192 -0.40 -4.25 -12.33
C GLY A 192 -1.46 -4.03 -11.24
N PHE A 193 -1.13 -4.30 -9.98
CA PHE A 193 -2.03 -4.02 -8.85
C PHE A 193 -2.32 -2.53 -8.69
N ILE A 194 -1.33 -1.63 -8.83
CA ILE A 194 -1.57 -0.16 -8.78
C ILE A 194 -2.64 0.24 -9.80
N ILE A 195 -2.55 -0.26 -11.04
CA ILE A 195 -3.56 0.01 -12.08
C ILE A 195 -4.92 -0.58 -11.67
N TYR A 196 -4.95 -1.83 -11.23
CA TYR A 196 -6.17 -2.53 -10.85
C TYR A 196 -6.88 -1.87 -9.66
N ASP A 197 -6.15 -1.54 -8.60
CA ASP A 197 -6.68 -0.94 -7.38
C ASP A 197 -7.02 0.53 -7.57
N THR A 198 -6.26 1.29 -8.38
CA THR A 198 -6.67 2.65 -8.78
C THR A 198 -7.97 2.62 -9.60
N HIS A 199 -8.15 1.64 -10.48
CA HIS A 199 -9.41 1.46 -11.21
C HIS A 199 -10.54 1.03 -10.28
N SER A 200 -10.30 0.10 -9.36
CA SER A 200 -11.28 -0.38 -8.37
C SER A 200 -11.74 0.75 -7.44
N LEU A 201 -10.82 1.61 -7.01
CA LEU A 201 -11.09 2.82 -6.24
C LEU A 201 -12.10 3.74 -6.92
N MET A 202 -12.00 3.91 -8.24
CA MET A 202 -12.93 4.78 -9.00
C MET A 202 -14.27 4.12 -9.32
N HIS A 203 -14.29 2.80 -9.51
CA HIS A 203 -15.37 2.12 -10.21
C HIS A 203 -16.05 0.98 -9.47
N ARG A 204 -15.53 0.53 -8.32
CA ARG A 204 -16.06 -0.63 -7.60
C ARG A 204 -16.33 -0.37 -6.13
N LEU A 205 -15.44 0.32 -5.45
CA LEU A 205 -15.56 0.54 -4.01
C LEU A 205 -16.72 1.48 -3.67
N SER A 206 -17.27 1.34 -2.46
CA SER A 206 -18.16 2.34 -1.88
C SER A 206 -17.35 3.46 -1.20
N PRO A 207 -17.91 4.68 -1.04
CA PRO A 207 -17.22 5.78 -0.38
C PRO A 207 -16.81 5.50 1.08
N GLU A 208 -17.41 4.49 1.72
CA GLU A 208 -17.10 4.05 3.08
C GLU A 208 -15.86 3.14 3.14
N GLU A 209 -15.45 2.56 2.01
CA GLU A 209 -14.32 1.63 1.93
C GLU A 209 -12.97 2.35 1.81
N TYR A 210 -12.88 3.61 2.24
CA TYR A 210 -11.66 4.42 2.13
C TYR A 210 -10.46 3.80 2.87
N VAL A 211 -10.71 3.08 3.97
CA VAL A 211 -9.67 2.36 4.73
C VAL A 211 -9.10 1.21 3.91
N LEU A 212 -9.98 0.38 3.32
CA LEU A 212 -9.55 -0.75 2.49
C LEU A 212 -8.75 -0.25 1.28
N ALA A 213 -9.26 0.78 0.61
CA ALA A 213 -8.61 1.35 -0.56
C ALA A 213 -7.20 1.89 -0.25
N ALA A 214 -7.06 2.56 0.91
CA ALA A 214 -5.77 3.07 1.36
C ALA A 214 -4.79 1.94 1.69
N ILE A 215 -5.24 0.86 2.36
CA ILE A 215 -4.40 -0.30 2.65
C ILE A 215 -3.90 -0.97 1.37
N SER A 216 -4.79 -1.21 0.40
CA SER A 216 -4.41 -1.86 -0.86
C SER A 216 -3.37 -1.04 -1.62
N LEU A 217 -3.63 0.25 -1.85
CA LEU A 217 -2.66 1.13 -2.53
C LEU A 217 -1.35 1.29 -1.75
N TYR A 218 -1.40 1.28 -0.41
CA TYR A 218 -0.20 1.33 0.42
C TYR A 218 0.64 0.06 0.26
N LEU A 219 0.02 -1.12 0.34
CA LEU A 219 0.70 -2.40 0.11
C LEU A 219 1.27 -2.48 -1.31
N ASP A 220 0.58 -1.96 -2.32
CA ASP A 220 1.09 -1.90 -3.67
C ASP A 220 2.37 -1.06 -3.78
N VAL A 221 2.38 0.13 -3.18
CA VAL A 221 3.54 1.03 -3.14
C VAL A 221 4.70 0.39 -2.40
N ILE A 222 4.46 -0.14 -1.20
CA ILE A 222 5.50 -0.77 -0.38
C ILE A 222 6.07 -1.98 -1.10
N ASN A 223 5.25 -2.87 -1.63
CA ASN A 223 5.76 -4.06 -2.30
C ASN A 223 6.49 -3.71 -3.61
N LEU A 224 5.98 -2.75 -4.39
CA LEU A 224 6.71 -2.23 -5.55
C LEU A 224 8.10 -1.72 -5.12
N PHE A 225 8.18 -0.90 -4.07
CA PHE A 225 9.45 -0.42 -3.52
C PHE A 225 10.38 -1.57 -3.14
N MET A 226 9.91 -2.56 -2.38
CA MET A 226 10.71 -3.70 -1.93
C MET A 226 11.25 -4.53 -3.10
N HIS A 227 10.46 -4.70 -4.17
CA HIS A 227 10.87 -5.42 -5.37
C HIS A 227 11.84 -4.62 -6.23
N VAL A 228 11.62 -3.31 -6.41
CA VAL A 228 12.56 -2.42 -7.09
C VAL A 228 13.89 -2.35 -6.34
N LEU A 229 13.87 -2.26 -5.01
CA LEU A 229 15.05 -2.26 -4.16
C LEU A 229 15.90 -3.52 -4.36
N ARG A 230 15.27 -4.70 -4.30
CA ARG A 230 15.94 -5.99 -4.57
C ARG A 230 16.48 -6.09 -5.99
N PHE A 231 15.75 -5.55 -6.97
CA PHE A 231 16.17 -5.56 -8.37
C PHE A 231 17.44 -4.73 -8.58
N LEU A 232 17.46 -3.49 -8.07
CA LEU A 232 18.63 -2.61 -8.16
C LEU A 232 19.84 -3.19 -7.43
N GLU A 233 19.63 -3.74 -6.24
CA GLU A 233 20.67 -4.43 -5.47
C GLU A 233 21.28 -5.61 -6.25
N ALA A 234 20.43 -6.45 -6.86
CA ALA A 234 20.88 -7.63 -7.59
C ALA A 234 21.69 -7.27 -8.86
N ILE A 235 21.39 -6.12 -9.48
CA ILE A 235 22.14 -5.59 -10.63
C ILE A 235 23.47 -4.98 -10.19
N ASN A 236 23.49 -4.19 -9.11
CA ASN A 236 24.71 -3.52 -8.64
C ASN A 236 25.74 -4.50 -8.04
N LYS A 237 25.31 -5.70 -7.64
CA LYS A 237 26.19 -6.78 -7.17
C LYS A 237 26.89 -7.57 -8.29
N LYS A 238 26.61 -7.28 -9.57
CA LYS A 238 27.31 -7.87 -10.73
C LYS A 238 28.42 -6.96 -11.22
#